data_AF-A0A0D7AAV1-F1
#
_entry.id   AF-A0A0D7AAV1-F1
#
_cell.length_a   1.000
_cell.length_b   1.000
_cell.length_c   1.000
_cell.angle_alpha   90.00
_cell.angle_beta   90.00
_cell.angle_gamma   90.00
#
_symmetry.space_group_name_H-M   'P 1'
#
loop_
_entity.id
_entity.type
_entity.pdbx_description
1 polymer ?
#
loop_
_entity_poly.entity_id
_entity_poly.type
_entity_poly.pdbx_seq_one_letter_code
_entity_poly.pdbx_strand_id
1 'polypeptide(L)'
;MDSGNCRADPNDILGIWGTNGSTQKSAKEINSLADMLRNGRVRGEDINPNFDLNHWAQKQDKLDNATEEQPFRGFSEATVRIPVPSGQKLQPGEETRLVDVPGLYCRKLTSLIRDVFAQPLADKFHFTPYQVFRETPSAAADAPETQNTERVYSELYNSEEFIMEHDRVQRLDLHPDDAGCNLERVVAGLMFWSDSTHLADFGTAKMWPVYMFMGNLSKYERARPTSGACHHLAYIPSLPDSFQDSVKASHAKWDTQKTDILAHCRRELMHAVWRHILDDDFMHAYQYGMVIMCRDGIRRRVYPRLFSYSADYPEKVLLATIRDKGLCPCPRCLAPKNKVDCMGQVNDLKQRQSNARNYARELVDTTRDWIYRLGYGVRSAAVETMLKPTSSVPTQNAFADRLNIEPANILVVDLMHEFELGVWKALFTHLVRLLYAAEPHGSLVEKFDER
;
A
#
# COMPACT_ATOMS: atom_id res chain seq x y z
N MET A 1 -14.31 -29.52 -32.10
CA MET A 1 -13.84 -28.92 -33.35
C MET A 1 -12.79 -27.89 -32.96
N ASP A 2 -11.55 -28.29 -33.20
CA ASP A 2 -10.27 -27.59 -33.10
C ASP A 2 -10.05 -26.52 -32.02
N SER A 3 -9.34 -26.98 -30.98
CA SER A 3 -8.43 -26.19 -30.16
C SER A 3 -7.37 -25.53 -31.04
N GLY A 4 -7.65 -24.30 -31.50
CA GLY A 4 -6.68 -23.43 -32.14
C GLY A 4 -5.58 -23.04 -31.15
N ASN A 5 -4.37 -23.53 -31.40
CA ASN A 5 -3.14 -23.09 -30.75
C ASN A 5 -3.00 -21.55 -30.93
N CYS A 6 -3.27 -20.74 -29.91
CA CYS A 6 -2.84 -19.35 -29.88
C CYS A 6 -1.31 -19.34 -29.74
N ARG A 7 -0.59 -19.41 -30.86
CA ARG A 7 0.82 -19.04 -30.90
C ARG A 7 0.90 -17.51 -30.84
N ALA A 8 1.59 -16.99 -29.82
CA ALA A 8 1.89 -15.57 -29.74
C ALA A 8 2.78 -15.16 -30.93
N ASP A 9 2.47 -14.03 -31.56
CA ASP A 9 3.23 -13.49 -32.70
C ASP A 9 4.67 -13.19 -32.24
N PRO A 10 5.70 -13.79 -32.87
CA PRO A 10 7.10 -13.50 -32.55
C PRO A 10 7.47 -12.01 -32.61
N ASN A 11 6.80 -11.21 -33.44
CA ASN A 11 6.98 -9.76 -33.52
C ASN A 11 6.48 -9.05 -32.27
N ASP A 12 5.35 -9.49 -31.72
CA ASP A 12 4.79 -8.95 -30.48
C ASP A 12 5.62 -9.40 -29.28
N ILE A 13 6.12 -10.64 -29.26
CA ILE A 13 7.05 -11.09 -28.21
C ILE A 13 8.32 -10.24 -28.21
N LEU A 14 8.89 -9.98 -29.39
CA LEU A 14 10.10 -9.18 -29.53
C LEU A 14 9.86 -7.70 -29.18
N GLY A 15 8.72 -7.13 -29.59
CA GLY A 15 8.30 -5.77 -29.25
C GLY A 15 8.03 -5.58 -27.75
N ILE A 16 7.29 -6.51 -27.13
CA ILE A 16 7.01 -6.52 -25.69
C ILE A 16 8.31 -6.68 -24.90
N TRP A 17 9.22 -7.56 -25.32
CA TRP A 17 10.52 -7.74 -24.66
C TRP A 17 11.46 -6.53 -24.82
N GLY A 18 11.41 -5.86 -25.96
CA GLY A 18 12.18 -4.65 -26.22
C GLY A 18 11.67 -3.44 -25.43
N THR A 19 10.39 -3.43 -25.05
CA THR A 19 9.76 -2.34 -24.29
C THR A 19 9.59 -2.66 -22.79
N ASN A 20 9.74 -3.93 -22.38
CA ASN A 20 9.70 -4.33 -20.96
C ASN A 20 11.10 -4.31 -20.30
N GLY A 21 11.19 -3.64 -19.15
CA GLY A 21 12.27 -3.82 -18.16
C GLY A 21 13.68 -3.35 -18.56
N SER A 22 14.19 -2.38 -17.79
CA SER A 22 15.56 -1.84 -17.74
C SER A 22 16.05 -1.07 -18.99
N THR A 23 16.71 0.06 -18.75
CA THR A 23 17.30 0.97 -19.75
C THR A 23 18.52 0.39 -20.48
N GLN A 24 18.84 -0.90 -20.27
CA GLN A 24 19.98 -1.57 -20.90
C GLN A 24 19.70 -2.06 -22.32
N LYS A 25 18.45 -2.00 -22.79
CA LYS A 25 18.06 -2.42 -24.14
C LYS A 25 17.79 -1.19 -25.00
N SER A 26 18.70 -0.88 -25.93
CA SER A 26 18.43 0.15 -26.92
C SER A 26 17.58 -0.40 -28.08
N ALA A 27 16.73 0.44 -28.67
CA ALA A 27 15.98 0.07 -29.87
C ALA A 27 16.88 -0.46 -31.00
N LYS A 28 18.11 0.06 -31.07
CA LYS A 28 19.12 -0.38 -32.03
C LYS A 28 19.58 -1.83 -31.79
N GLU A 29 19.77 -2.24 -30.54
CA GLU A 29 20.16 -3.61 -30.19
C GLU A 29 19.02 -4.61 -30.43
N ILE A 30 17.78 -4.21 -30.13
CA ILE A 30 16.59 -5.03 -30.39
C ILE A 30 16.36 -5.22 -31.90
N ASN A 31 16.50 -4.14 -32.68
CA ASN A 31 16.43 -4.23 -34.14
C ASN A 31 17.55 -5.11 -34.71
N SER A 32 18.78 -4.98 -34.18
CA SER A 32 19.90 -5.85 -34.57
C SER A 32 19.65 -7.32 -34.21
N LEU A 33 18.98 -7.60 -33.09
CA LEU A 33 18.59 -8.96 -32.72
C LEU A 33 17.52 -9.52 -33.67
N ALA A 34 16.53 -8.71 -34.08
CA ALA A 34 15.55 -9.08 -35.09
C ALA A 34 16.22 -9.49 -36.41
N ASP A 35 17.24 -8.75 -36.83
CA ASP A 35 18.05 -9.04 -38.01
C ASP A 35 18.85 -10.33 -37.86
N MET A 36 19.46 -10.56 -36.69
CA MET A 36 20.22 -11.78 -36.41
C MET A 36 19.33 -13.03 -36.35
N LEU A 37 18.14 -12.93 -35.75
CA LEU A 37 17.19 -14.04 -35.67
C LEU A 37 16.64 -14.42 -37.04
N ARG A 38 16.47 -13.44 -37.93
CA ARG A 38 16.09 -13.63 -39.33
C ARG A 38 17.18 -14.27 -40.18
N ASN A 39 18.44 -13.88 -39.96
CA ASN A 39 19.58 -14.36 -40.74
C ASN A 39 20.26 -15.62 -40.14
N GLY A 40 19.83 -16.06 -38.97
CA GLY A 40 20.34 -17.23 -38.27
C GLY A 40 19.70 -18.55 -38.72
N ARG A 41 20.24 -19.69 -38.24
CA ARG A 41 19.69 -21.05 -38.49
C ARG A 41 18.42 -21.36 -37.68
N VAL A 42 17.84 -20.37 -37.00
CA VAL A 42 16.58 -20.49 -36.27
C VAL A 42 15.45 -20.13 -37.24
N ARG A 43 14.25 -20.71 -37.09
CA ARG A 43 13.08 -20.42 -37.94
C ARG A 43 12.69 -18.95 -37.86
N GLY A 44 13.37 -18.09 -38.63
CA GLY A 44 13.18 -16.64 -38.67
C GLY A 44 12.11 -16.17 -39.66
N GLU A 45 11.37 -17.12 -40.26
CA GLU A 45 10.33 -16.84 -41.27
C GLU A 45 9.10 -16.10 -40.68
N ASP A 46 8.95 -16.10 -39.35
CA ASP A 46 7.83 -15.46 -38.64
C ASP A 46 8.16 -14.02 -38.13
N ILE A 47 9.40 -13.53 -38.31
CA ILE A 47 9.79 -12.14 -37.94
C ILE A 47 9.63 -11.23 -39.16
N ASN A 48 8.87 -10.15 -38.98
CA ASN A 48 8.59 -9.19 -40.03
C ASN A 48 9.90 -8.57 -40.56
N PRO A 49 10.14 -8.59 -41.89
CA PRO A 49 11.37 -8.06 -42.46
C PRO A 49 11.57 -6.55 -42.25
N ASN A 50 10.49 -5.83 -41.93
CA ASN A 50 10.49 -4.41 -41.62
C ASN A 50 10.20 -4.16 -40.12
N PHE A 51 10.47 -5.14 -39.25
CA PHE A 51 10.35 -4.95 -37.81
C PHE A 51 11.28 -3.82 -37.37
N ASP A 52 10.70 -2.80 -36.74
CA ASP A 52 11.41 -1.72 -36.07
C ASP A 52 10.71 -1.45 -34.75
N LEU A 53 11.48 -1.47 -33.65
CA LEU A 53 10.92 -1.34 -32.30
C LEU A 53 10.20 -0.01 -32.09
N ASN A 54 10.70 1.09 -32.66
CA ASN A 54 10.07 2.41 -32.50
C ASN A 54 8.75 2.47 -33.27
N HIS A 55 8.71 1.91 -34.48
CA HIS A 55 7.49 1.84 -35.27
C HIS A 55 6.45 0.89 -34.66
N TRP A 56 6.89 -0.24 -34.10
CA TRP A 56 6.02 -1.15 -33.34
C TRP A 56 5.46 -0.46 -32.09
N ALA A 57 6.29 0.23 -31.31
CA ALA A 57 5.85 0.99 -30.13
C ALA A 57 4.87 2.12 -30.50
N GLN A 58 5.15 2.88 -31.56
CA GLN A 58 4.21 3.90 -32.07
C GLN A 58 2.88 3.31 -32.56
N LYS A 59 2.91 2.10 -33.12
CA LYS A 59 1.69 1.39 -33.54
C LYS A 59 0.91 0.91 -32.32
N GLN A 60 1.60 0.46 -31.28
CA GLN A 60 0.99 0.09 -30.00
C GLN A 60 0.39 1.30 -29.30
N ASP A 61 1.11 2.41 -29.21
CA ASP A 61 0.58 3.68 -28.69
C ASP A 61 -0.66 4.14 -29.48
N LYS A 62 -0.67 3.98 -30.81
CA LYS A 62 -1.83 4.28 -31.65
C LYS A 62 -2.99 3.30 -31.42
N LEU A 63 -2.71 2.03 -31.16
CA LEU A 63 -3.73 1.04 -30.78
C LEU A 63 -4.32 1.39 -29.41
N ASP A 64 -3.48 1.68 -28.41
CA ASP A 64 -3.87 2.07 -27.06
C ASP A 64 -4.69 3.37 -27.07
N ASN A 65 -4.37 4.31 -27.97
CA ASN A 65 -5.14 5.54 -28.20
C ASN A 65 -6.42 5.32 -29.03
N ALA A 66 -6.51 4.24 -29.81
CA ALA A 66 -7.66 3.90 -30.65
C ALA A 66 -8.66 2.97 -29.93
N THR A 67 -8.23 2.25 -28.89
CA THR A 67 -9.14 1.59 -27.95
C THR A 67 -9.82 2.65 -27.09
N GLU A 68 -11.15 2.60 -26.97
CA GLU A 68 -11.93 3.38 -26.00
C GLU A 68 -11.61 3.05 -24.52
N GLU A 69 -10.59 2.22 -24.28
CA GLU A 69 -10.01 1.92 -22.97
C GLU A 69 -9.07 3.04 -22.55
N GLN A 70 -9.62 4.15 -22.06
CA GLN A 70 -8.83 5.17 -21.39
C GLN A 70 -8.07 4.53 -20.20
N PRO A 71 -6.73 4.64 -20.11
CA PRO A 71 -5.96 4.08 -19.00
C PRO A 71 -6.36 4.66 -17.63
N PHE A 72 -7.06 5.80 -17.63
CA PHE A 72 -7.60 6.47 -16.45
C PHE A 72 -9.13 6.42 -16.36
N ARG A 73 -9.81 5.51 -17.07
CA ARG A 73 -11.27 5.40 -17.00
C ARG A 73 -11.71 5.22 -15.54
N GLY A 74 -12.53 6.16 -15.05
CA GLY A 74 -13.03 6.17 -13.68
C GLY A 74 -12.15 6.90 -12.66
N PHE A 75 -10.96 7.38 -13.05
CA PHE A 75 -10.17 8.33 -12.24
C PHE A 75 -10.66 9.75 -12.46
N SER A 76 -10.60 10.54 -11.40
CA SER A 76 -10.78 11.99 -11.42
C SER A 76 -9.55 12.66 -10.85
N GLU A 77 -9.16 13.78 -11.44
CA GLU A 77 -8.16 14.67 -10.85
C GLU A 77 -8.81 15.52 -9.75
N ALA A 78 -8.14 15.63 -8.62
CA ALA A 78 -8.54 16.43 -7.49
C ALA A 78 -7.36 17.29 -6.98
N THR A 79 -7.72 18.40 -6.34
CA THR A 79 -6.77 19.23 -5.59
C THR A 79 -7.00 19.00 -4.11
N VAL A 80 -5.93 18.66 -3.39
CA VAL A 80 -5.96 18.43 -1.95
C VAL A 80 -5.42 19.65 -1.23
N ARG A 81 -6.07 20.04 -0.13
CA ARG A 81 -5.63 21.18 0.71
C ARG A 81 -4.91 20.68 1.94
N ILE A 82 -3.72 21.24 2.22
CA ILE A 82 -2.97 20.93 3.43
C ILE A 82 -2.73 22.18 4.28
N PRO A 83 -2.81 22.08 5.63
CA PRO A 83 -2.51 23.19 6.52
C PRO A 83 -0.99 23.38 6.67
N VAL A 84 -0.53 24.62 6.57
CA VAL A 84 0.88 24.97 6.70
C VAL A 84 1.13 25.82 7.96
N PRO A 85 2.05 25.43 8.86
CA PRO A 85 2.41 26.25 10.01
C PRO A 85 2.90 27.63 9.57
N SER A 86 2.53 28.70 10.27
CA SER A 86 3.00 30.07 9.96
C SER A 86 4.30 30.44 10.70
N GLY A 87 4.59 29.74 11.81
CA GLY A 87 5.68 30.08 12.73
C GLY A 87 5.41 31.34 13.57
N GLN A 88 4.16 31.83 13.57
CA GLN A 88 3.69 32.96 14.38
C GLN A 88 2.37 32.60 15.06
N LYS A 89 2.10 33.26 16.19
CA LYS A 89 0.82 33.14 16.88
C LYS A 89 -0.28 33.78 16.03
N LEU A 90 -1.34 33.04 15.76
CA LEU A 90 -2.53 33.55 15.07
C LEU A 90 -3.25 34.56 15.97
N GLN A 91 -3.68 35.67 15.38
CA GLN A 91 -4.56 36.63 16.03
C GLN A 91 -6.00 36.12 16.09
N PRO A 92 -6.84 36.63 17.01
CA PRO A 92 -8.25 36.28 17.05
C PRO A 92 -8.93 36.53 15.69
N GLY A 93 -9.54 35.48 15.12
CA GLY A 93 -10.20 35.54 13.81
C GLY A 93 -9.31 35.20 12.61
N GLU A 94 -8.00 35.00 12.81
CA GLU A 94 -7.13 34.47 11.76
C GLU A 94 -7.23 32.94 11.68
N GLU A 95 -7.26 32.42 10.45
CA GLU A 95 -7.29 30.98 10.17
C GLU A 95 -5.92 30.47 9.72
N THR A 96 -5.68 29.17 9.96
CA THR A 96 -4.50 28.49 9.45
C THR A 96 -4.47 28.53 7.93
N ARG A 97 -3.36 29.01 7.36
CA ARG A 97 -3.16 29.02 5.92
C ARG A 97 -3.22 27.59 5.35
N LEU A 98 -4.08 27.42 4.35
CA LEU A 98 -4.14 26.21 3.53
C LEU A 98 -3.35 26.43 2.23
N VAL A 99 -2.70 25.37 1.76
CA VAL A 99 -2.05 25.34 0.44
C VAL A 99 -2.68 24.24 -0.39
N ASP A 100 -3.05 24.61 -1.62
CA ASP A 100 -3.55 23.70 -2.64
C ASP A 100 -2.40 22.86 -3.21
N VAL A 101 -2.60 21.55 -3.27
CA VAL A 101 -1.72 20.56 -3.89
C VAL A 101 -2.51 19.88 -5.01
N PRO A 102 -2.37 20.32 -6.27
CA PRO A 102 -3.02 19.70 -7.41
C PRO A 102 -2.38 18.36 -7.78
N GLY A 103 -2.99 17.63 -8.71
CA GLY A 103 -2.44 16.40 -9.29
C GLY A 103 -2.72 15.12 -8.51
N LEU A 104 -3.68 15.11 -7.58
CA LEU A 104 -4.21 13.85 -7.04
C LEU A 104 -5.09 13.20 -8.12
N TYR A 105 -4.64 12.10 -8.69
CA TYR A 105 -5.49 11.26 -9.52
C TYR A 105 -6.07 10.15 -8.64
N CYS A 106 -7.39 10.07 -8.48
CA CYS A 106 -8.01 9.04 -7.66
C CYS A 106 -9.37 8.58 -8.19
N ARG A 107 -9.77 7.36 -7.81
CA ARG A 107 -11.13 6.85 -7.99
C ARG A 107 -11.90 6.98 -6.69
N LYS A 108 -13.21 7.24 -6.78
CA LYS A 108 -14.11 7.09 -5.62
C LYS A 108 -14.06 5.64 -5.15
N LEU A 109 -13.75 5.43 -3.86
CA LEU A 109 -13.57 4.09 -3.29
C LEU A 109 -14.85 3.26 -3.38
N THR A 110 -16.01 3.87 -3.16
CA THR A 110 -17.32 3.21 -3.31
C THR A 110 -17.61 2.77 -4.74
N SER A 111 -17.27 3.59 -5.74
CA SER A 111 -17.39 3.22 -7.16
C SER A 111 -16.45 2.07 -7.50
N LEU A 112 -15.20 2.13 -7.06
CA LEU A 112 -14.24 1.03 -7.27
C LEU A 112 -14.74 -0.28 -6.65
N ILE A 113 -15.25 -0.25 -5.42
CA ILE A 113 -15.82 -1.45 -4.77
C ILE A 113 -16.99 -2.02 -5.60
N ARG A 114 -17.89 -1.16 -6.10
CA ARG A 114 -19.00 -1.59 -6.95
C ARG A 114 -18.50 -2.29 -8.22
N ASP A 115 -17.52 -1.70 -8.89
CA ASP A 115 -16.94 -2.25 -10.12
C ASP A 115 -16.31 -3.62 -9.86
N VAL A 116 -15.54 -3.74 -8.77
CA VAL A 116 -14.86 -4.98 -8.39
C VAL A 116 -15.84 -6.12 -8.10
N PHE A 117 -16.97 -5.83 -7.44
CA PHE A 117 -18.03 -6.82 -7.19
C PHE A 117 -18.81 -7.24 -8.45
N ALA A 118 -18.70 -6.48 -9.54
CA ALA A 118 -19.34 -6.77 -10.82
C ALA A 118 -18.39 -7.43 -11.84
N GLN A 119 -17.09 -7.52 -11.55
CA GLN A 119 -16.09 -8.12 -12.43
C GLN A 119 -16.15 -9.65 -12.41
N PRO A 120 -15.67 -10.34 -13.46
CA PRO A 120 -15.63 -11.81 -13.51
C PRO A 120 -14.88 -12.45 -12.33
N LEU A 121 -13.88 -11.77 -11.78
CA LEU A 121 -13.12 -12.27 -10.64
C LEU A 121 -13.94 -12.40 -9.35
N ALA A 122 -15.05 -11.65 -9.26
CA ALA A 122 -15.98 -11.72 -8.13
C ALA A 122 -16.69 -13.07 -8.02
N ASP A 123 -16.73 -13.88 -9.09
CA ASP A 123 -17.24 -15.27 -9.04
C ASP A 123 -16.45 -16.15 -8.06
N LYS A 124 -15.21 -15.74 -7.71
CA LYS A 124 -14.34 -16.43 -6.75
C LYS A 124 -14.34 -15.80 -5.36
N PHE A 125 -15.23 -14.85 -5.07
CA PHE A 125 -15.28 -14.21 -3.76
C PHE A 125 -15.92 -15.12 -2.72
N HIS A 126 -15.30 -15.13 -1.53
CA HIS A 126 -15.85 -15.74 -0.34
C HIS A 126 -16.62 -14.66 0.43
N PHE A 127 -17.94 -14.82 0.50
CA PHE A 127 -18.83 -13.89 1.23
C PHE A 127 -19.09 -14.34 2.67
N THR A 128 -19.16 -15.66 2.89
CA THR A 128 -19.31 -16.27 4.21
C THR A 128 -17.95 -16.77 4.70
N PRO A 129 -17.46 -16.30 5.85
CA PRO A 129 -16.20 -16.77 6.39
C PRO A 129 -16.34 -18.14 7.07
N TYR A 130 -15.23 -18.83 7.23
CA TYR A 130 -15.20 -20.16 7.85
C TYR A 130 -13.84 -20.43 8.50
N GLN A 131 -13.82 -21.40 9.40
CA GLN A 131 -12.60 -21.88 10.06
C GLN A 131 -12.10 -23.13 9.35
N VAL A 132 -10.78 -23.28 9.22
CA VAL A 132 -10.16 -24.47 8.62
C VAL A 132 -9.33 -25.17 9.68
N PHE A 133 -9.59 -26.46 9.88
CA PHE A 133 -8.82 -27.29 10.80
C PHE A 133 -8.14 -28.41 10.03
N ARG A 134 -6.91 -28.73 10.43
CA ARG A 134 -6.18 -29.90 9.96
C ARG A 134 -6.22 -30.97 11.04
N GLU A 135 -6.58 -32.19 10.67
CA GLU A 135 -6.43 -33.34 11.56
C GLU A 135 -4.95 -33.73 11.67
N THR A 136 -4.46 -33.83 12.90
CA THR A 136 -3.15 -34.38 13.23
C THR A 136 -3.34 -35.79 13.76
N PRO A 137 -2.72 -36.82 13.14
CA PRO A 137 -2.81 -38.19 13.65
C PRO A 137 -2.21 -38.26 15.05
N SER A 138 -3.02 -38.53 16.07
CA SER A 138 -2.51 -38.84 17.41
C SER A 138 -2.09 -40.31 17.48
N ALA A 139 -1.00 -40.57 18.19
CA ALA A 139 -0.52 -41.93 18.47
C ALA A 139 -1.38 -42.67 19.53
N ALA A 140 -2.33 -41.98 20.16
CA ALA A 140 -3.19 -42.53 21.21
C ALA A 140 -4.66 -42.48 20.80
N ALA A 141 -5.33 -43.64 20.81
CA ALA A 141 -6.72 -43.83 20.37
C ALA A 141 -7.76 -43.10 21.24
N ASP A 142 -7.38 -42.65 22.44
CA ASP A 142 -8.30 -42.08 23.45
C ASP A 142 -8.08 -40.58 23.73
N ALA A 143 -7.30 -39.87 22.90
CA ALA A 143 -7.10 -38.43 23.06
C ALA A 143 -8.34 -37.62 22.64
N PRO A 144 -8.78 -36.59 23.40
CA PRO A 144 -9.93 -35.76 23.05
C PRO A 144 -9.73 -35.08 21.67
N GLU A 145 -10.80 -34.93 20.88
CA GLU A 145 -10.78 -34.37 19.51
C GLU A 145 -10.03 -33.01 19.40
N THR A 146 -10.06 -32.20 20.45
CA THR A 146 -9.33 -30.92 20.53
C THR A 146 -7.81 -31.07 20.54
N GLN A 147 -7.26 -32.25 20.85
CA GLN A 147 -5.84 -32.57 20.76
C GLN A 147 -5.44 -33.14 19.39
N ASN A 148 -6.41 -33.47 18.53
CA ASN A 148 -6.19 -34.09 17.22
C ASN A 148 -6.45 -33.11 16.06
N THR A 149 -6.71 -31.83 16.36
CA THR A 149 -7.01 -30.82 15.34
C THR A 149 -6.20 -29.55 15.55
N GLU A 150 -5.61 -29.03 14.47
CA GLU A 150 -4.83 -27.80 14.46
C GLU A 150 -5.53 -26.74 13.60
N ARG A 151 -5.67 -25.51 14.10
CA ARG A 151 -6.25 -24.40 13.33
C ARG A 151 -5.28 -23.94 12.23
N VAL A 152 -5.76 -23.95 10.99
CA VAL A 152 -5.04 -23.44 9.82
C VAL A 152 -5.39 -21.97 9.59
N TYR A 153 -4.35 -21.14 9.43
CA TYR A 153 -4.45 -19.73 9.06
C TYR A 153 -3.90 -19.55 7.65
N SER A 154 -4.72 -19.14 6.68
CA SER A 154 -4.27 -19.11 5.28
C SER A 154 -4.80 -17.97 4.43
N GLU A 155 -5.99 -17.45 4.72
CA GLU A 155 -6.69 -16.45 3.91
C GLU A 155 -7.35 -15.41 4.81
N LEU A 156 -7.61 -14.21 4.29
CA LEU A 156 -8.24 -13.18 5.11
C LEU A 156 -9.66 -13.59 5.53
N TYR A 157 -10.45 -14.15 4.61
CA TYR A 157 -11.81 -14.61 4.90
C TYR A 157 -11.90 -15.84 5.83
N ASN A 158 -10.77 -16.43 6.23
CA ASN A 158 -10.72 -17.47 7.27
C ASN A 158 -10.01 -17.03 8.56
N SER A 159 -9.60 -15.76 8.61
CA SER A 159 -9.04 -15.15 9.82
C SER A 159 -10.12 -14.93 10.88
N GLU A 160 -9.67 -14.88 12.14
CA GLU A 160 -10.56 -14.58 13.26
C GLU A 160 -11.15 -13.18 13.13
N GLU A 161 -10.34 -12.21 12.70
CA GLU A 161 -10.75 -10.82 12.49
C GLU A 161 -11.88 -10.69 11.46
N PHE A 162 -11.81 -11.44 10.35
CA PHE A 162 -12.86 -11.40 9.33
C PHE A 162 -14.15 -12.06 9.82
N ILE A 163 -14.06 -13.17 10.57
CA ILE A 163 -15.23 -13.82 11.17
C ILE A 163 -15.90 -12.86 12.16
N MET A 164 -15.14 -12.26 13.07
CA MET A 164 -15.65 -11.30 14.04
C MET A 164 -16.33 -10.09 13.36
N GLU A 165 -15.72 -9.59 12.29
CA GLU A 165 -16.28 -8.47 11.55
C GLU A 165 -17.52 -8.85 10.75
N HIS A 166 -17.54 -10.05 10.17
CA HIS A 166 -18.73 -10.61 9.51
C HIS A 166 -19.90 -10.70 10.50
N ASP A 167 -19.66 -11.24 11.69
CA ASP A 167 -20.64 -11.30 12.76
C ASP A 167 -21.11 -9.90 13.21
N ARG A 168 -20.18 -8.93 13.27
CA ARG A 168 -20.50 -7.56 13.65
C ARG A 168 -21.46 -6.91 12.64
N VAL A 169 -21.22 -7.04 11.34
CA VAL A 169 -22.07 -6.42 10.31
C VAL A 169 -23.49 -7.01 10.26
N GLN A 170 -23.67 -8.26 10.69
CA GLN A 170 -25.01 -8.84 10.84
C GLN A 170 -25.83 -8.10 11.92
N ARG A 171 -25.17 -7.51 12.92
CA ARG A 171 -25.79 -6.82 14.06
C ARG A 171 -25.86 -5.31 13.94
N LEU A 172 -25.29 -4.72 12.88
CA LEU A 172 -25.33 -3.27 12.68
C LEU A 172 -26.75 -2.78 12.38
N ASP A 173 -27.06 -1.58 12.85
CA ASP A 173 -28.28 -0.89 12.46
C ASP A 173 -28.22 -0.52 10.98
N LEU A 174 -29.36 -0.67 10.31
CA LEU A 174 -29.53 -0.17 8.94
C LEU A 174 -29.74 1.35 8.98
N HIS A 175 -29.49 1.99 7.84
CA HIS A 175 -29.92 3.37 7.67
C HIS A 175 -31.45 3.46 7.87
N PRO A 176 -31.99 4.51 8.50
CA PRO A 176 -33.44 4.64 8.72
C PRO A 176 -34.28 4.48 7.45
N ASP A 177 -33.79 5.02 6.33
CA ASP A 177 -34.45 4.90 5.02
C ASP A 177 -34.50 3.47 4.47
N ASP A 178 -33.65 2.59 4.99
CA ASP A 178 -33.48 1.19 4.59
C ASP A 178 -33.92 0.22 5.69
N ALA A 179 -34.69 0.65 6.71
CA ALA A 179 -34.99 -0.16 7.90
C ALA A 179 -35.61 -1.55 7.60
N GLY A 180 -36.31 -1.70 6.47
CA GLY A 180 -36.89 -2.97 6.00
C GLY A 180 -35.99 -3.83 5.11
N CYS A 181 -34.72 -3.44 4.90
CA CYS A 181 -33.82 -4.15 4.00
C CYS A 181 -33.45 -5.53 4.55
N ASN A 182 -33.83 -6.58 3.82
CA ASN A 182 -33.57 -7.99 4.16
C ASN A 182 -32.47 -8.62 3.28
N LEU A 183 -31.68 -7.81 2.58
CA LEU A 183 -30.60 -8.30 1.73
C LEU A 183 -29.51 -8.97 2.59
N GLU A 184 -28.88 -9.99 2.02
CA GLU A 184 -27.68 -10.60 2.60
C GLU A 184 -26.63 -9.52 2.88
N ARG A 185 -26.10 -9.51 4.11
CA ARG A 185 -25.05 -8.58 4.54
C ARG A 185 -23.71 -9.27 4.45
N VAL A 186 -22.80 -8.69 3.70
CA VAL A 186 -21.47 -9.28 3.46
C VAL A 186 -20.37 -8.25 3.71
N VAL A 187 -19.21 -8.73 4.13
CA VAL A 187 -18.02 -7.90 4.32
C VAL A 187 -17.25 -7.81 3.01
N ALA A 188 -16.90 -6.60 2.61
CA ALA A 188 -15.89 -6.31 1.60
C ALA A 188 -14.55 -6.07 2.31
N GLY A 189 -13.67 -7.07 2.35
CA GLY A 189 -12.37 -6.95 2.99
C GLY A 189 -11.41 -6.11 2.14
N LEU A 190 -11.15 -4.87 2.55
CA LEU A 190 -10.24 -3.95 1.87
C LEU A 190 -8.82 -4.14 2.38
N MET A 191 -7.90 -4.39 1.45
CA MET A 191 -6.46 -4.50 1.69
C MET A 191 -5.74 -3.49 0.81
N PHE A 192 -4.91 -2.63 1.41
CA PHE A 192 -4.19 -1.56 0.70
C PHE A 192 -2.69 -1.80 0.63
N TRP A 193 -2.11 -1.33 -0.46
CA TRP A 193 -0.66 -1.19 -0.63
C TRP A 193 -0.36 0.19 -1.17
N SER A 194 0.81 0.70 -0.84
CA SER A 194 1.39 1.82 -1.56
C SER A 194 2.90 1.69 -1.57
N ASP A 195 3.47 2.18 -2.66
CA ASP A 195 4.90 2.08 -2.93
C ASP A 195 5.31 3.27 -3.80
N SER A 196 6.16 4.15 -3.26
CA SER A 196 6.66 5.32 -4.00
C SER A 196 7.72 4.89 -5.01
N THR A 197 7.36 4.88 -6.30
CA THR A 197 8.26 4.49 -7.39
C THR A 197 8.86 5.70 -8.10
N HIS A 198 10.16 5.62 -8.39
CA HIS A 198 10.85 6.58 -9.27
C HIS A 198 10.61 6.15 -10.73
N LEU A 199 10.01 7.02 -11.54
CA LEU A 199 9.66 6.69 -12.94
C LEU A 199 10.84 6.83 -13.92
N ALA A 200 11.90 7.53 -13.53
CA ALA A 200 13.09 7.71 -14.35
C ALA A 200 14.35 7.88 -13.49
N ASP A 201 15.45 7.24 -13.89
CA ASP A 201 16.78 7.43 -13.28
C ASP A 201 17.33 8.86 -13.50
N PHE A 202 16.86 9.53 -14.56
CA PHE A 202 17.16 10.93 -14.88
C PHE A 202 15.86 11.69 -15.18
N GLY A 203 15.08 11.96 -14.14
CA GLY A 203 13.89 12.82 -14.16
C GLY A 203 13.36 13.04 -12.75
N THR A 204 12.64 14.15 -12.52
CA THR A 204 12.00 14.44 -11.21
C THR A 204 10.64 13.76 -11.04
N ALA A 205 10.15 13.07 -12.09
CA ALA A 205 8.86 12.40 -12.09
C ALA A 205 8.87 11.22 -11.10
N LYS A 206 8.10 11.36 -10.03
CA LYS A 206 7.82 10.31 -9.04
C LYS A 206 6.37 9.90 -9.17
N MET A 207 6.10 8.60 -9.13
CA MET A 207 4.75 8.08 -9.06
C MET A 207 4.56 7.41 -7.71
N TRP A 208 3.46 7.72 -7.05
CA TRP A 208 3.15 7.12 -5.77
C TRP A 208 1.77 6.47 -5.80
N PRO A 209 1.66 5.28 -6.39
CA PRO A 209 0.41 4.55 -6.47
C PRO A 209 -0.08 4.07 -5.10
N VAL A 210 -1.40 4.06 -4.96
CA VAL A 210 -2.16 3.34 -3.94
C VAL A 210 -2.94 2.25 -4.64
N TYR A 211 -2.76 1.01 -4.18
CA TYR A 211 -3.42 -0.19 -4.70
C TYR A 211 -4.41 -0.74 -3.68
N MET A 212 -5.48 -1.34 -4.19
CA MET A 212 -6.51 -2.04 -3.42
C MET A 212 -6.65 -3.47 -3.93
N PHE A 213 -6.67 -4.43 -3.01
CA PHE A 213 -7.09 -5.80 -3.27
C PHE A 213 -8.27 -6.18 -2.38
N MET A 214 -9.04 -7.16 -2.84
CA MET A 214 -10.11 -7.76 -2.06
C MET A 214 -9.61 -8.94 -1.23
N GLY A 215 -9.81 -8.83 0.08
CA GLY A 215 -9.62 -9.87 1.07
C GLY A 215 -10.53 -11.08 0.89
N ASN A 216 -11.67 -10.90 0.20
CA ASN A 216 -12.63 -11.96 -0.15
C ASN A 216 -12.10 -12.95 -1.20
N LEU A 217 -11.06 -12.58 -1.93
CA LEU A 217 -10.44 -13.40 -2.96
C LEU A 217 -9.30 -14.25 -2.35
N SER A 218 -8.99 -15.43 -2.90
CA SER A 218 -7.83 -16.19 -2.43
C SER A 218 -6.51 -15.47 -2.74
N LYS A 219 -5.51 -15.61 -1.86
CA LYS A 219 -4.16 -15.10 -2.10
C LYS A 219 -3.52 -15.64 -3.37
N TYR A 220 -3.88 -16.85 -3.81
CA TYR A 220 -3.34 -17.43 -5.05
C TYR A 220 -3.83 -16.68 -6.29
N GLU A 221 -5.09 -16.24 -6.29
CA GLU A 221 -5.63 -15.40 -7.36
C GLU A 221 -5.06 -13.97 -7.27
N ARG A 222 -4.91 -13.42 -6.05
CA ARG A 222 -4.27 -12.10 -5.85
C ARG A 222 -2.81 -12.09 -6.32
N ALA A 223 -2.06 -13.15 -6.03
CA ALA A 223 -0.64 -13.28 -6.38
C ALA A 223 -0.40 -13.58 -7.86
N ARG A 224 -1.44 -13.94 -8.62
CA ARG A 224 -1.34 -14.18 -10.06
C ARG A 224 -1.35 -12.84 -10.80
N PRO A 225 -0.26 -12.43 -11.47
CA PRO A 225 -0.18 -11.10 -12.10
C PRO A 225 -1.24 -10.87 -13.19
N THR A 226 -1.71 -11.94 -13.84
CA THR A 226 -2.70 -11.90 -14.92
C THR A 226 -4.15 -12.03 -14.46
N SER A 227 -4.42 -12.04 -13.15
CA SER A 227 -5.79 -12.19 -12.63
C SER A 227 -6.61 -10.89 -12.68
N GLY A 228 -5.95 -9.74 -12.74
CA GLY A 228 -6.59 -8.43 -12.60
C GLY A 228 -7.05 -8.10 -11.18
N ALA A 229 -6.58 -8.83 -10.16
CA ALA A 229 -6.97 -8.64 -8.75
C ALA A 229 -6.42 -7.35 -8.10
N CYS A 230 -5.40 -6.74 -8.70
CA CYS A 230 -4.78 -5.51 -8.21
C CYS A 230 -5.49 -4.31 -8.82
N HIS A 231 -6.14 -3.49 -7.99
CA HIS A 231 -6.84 -2.31 -8.46
C HIS A 231 -6.11 -1.04 -8.06
N HIS A 232 -5.78 -0.20 -9.03
CA HIS A 232 -5.27 1.14 -8.74
C HIS A 232 -6.39 2.01 -8.17
N LEU A 233 -6.14 2.61 -7.01
CA LEU A 233 -7.08 3.50 -6.31
C LEU A 233 -6.70 4.96 -6.51
N ALA A 234 -5.44 5.30 -6.30
CA ALA A 234 -4.96 6.68 -6.37
C ALA A 234 -3.49 6.78 -6.76
N TYR A 235 -3.08 7.98 -7.15
CA TYR A 235 -1.69 8.38 -7.37
C TYR A 235 -1.43 9.64 -6.55
N ILE A 236 -0.65 9.50 -5.47
CA ILE A 236 -0.38 10.56 -4.51
C ILE A 236 0.56 11.59 -5.16
N PRO A 237 0.19 12.88 -5.20
CA PRO A 237 1.04 13.91 -5.75
C PRO A 237 2.22 14.21 -4.81
N SER A 238 3.28 14.80 -5.37
CA SER A 238 4.30 15.47 -4.57
C SER A 238 3.88 16.89 -4.20
N LEU A 239 4.51 17.48 -3.20
CA LEU A 239 4.38 18.92 -2.97
C LEU A 239 4.84 19.67 -4.24
N PRO A 240 4.09 20.68 -4.73
CA PRO A 240 4.44 21.41 -5.94
C PRO A 240 5.80 22.10 -5.83
N ASP A 241 6.48 22.34 -6.96
CA ASP A 241 7.76 23.05 -6.97
C ASP A 241 7.64 24.45 -6.37
N SER A 242 6.52 25.13 -6.61
CA SER A 242 6.19 26.44 -6.05
C SER A 242 5.88 26.44 -4.55
N PHE A 243 5.75 25.25 -3.93
CA PHE A 243 5.37 25.12 -2.52
C PHE A 243 6.39 25.80 -1.60
N GLN A 244 7.69 25.59 -1.85
CA GLN A 244 8.74 26.15 -1.00
C GLN A 244 8.74 27.68 -1.03
N ASP A 245 8.63 28.27 -2.21
CA ASP A 245 8.62 29.73 -2.37
C ASP A 245 7.36 30.34 -1.74
N SER A 246 6.21 29.69 -1.93
CA SER A 246 4.94 30.09 -1.35
C SER A 246 4.96 30.07 0.18
N VAL A 247 5.53 29.03 0.80
CA VAL A 247 5.63 28.94 2.26
C VAL A 247 6.72 29.84 2.82
N LYS A 248 7.87 29.99 2.13
CA LYS A 248 8.94 30.91 2.52
C LYS A 248 8.44 32.35 2.65
N ALA A 249 7.58 32.79 1.75
CA ALA A 249 7.04 34.16 1.75
C ALA A 249 6.17 34.47 2.99
N SER A 250 5.57 33.46 3.63
CA SER A 250 4.65 33.65 4.76
C SER A 250 5.18 33.12 6.10
N HIS A 251 6.23 32.29 6.10
CA HIS A 251 6.69 31.63 7.32
C HIS A 251 7.80 32.43 8.01
N ALA A 252 7.53 32.94 9.22
CA ALA A 252 8.42 33.88 9.90
C ALA A 252 9.83 33.35 10.22
N LYS A 253 9.97 32.04 10.39
CA LYS A 253 11.24 31.38 10.75
C LYS A 253 11.73 30.37 9.71
N TRP A 254 11.37 30.59 8.44
CA TRP A 254 11.59 29.62 7.36
C TRP A 254 13.03 29.09 7.28
N ASP A 255 14.03 29.97 7.28
CA ASP A 255 15.43 29.56 7.06
C ASP A 255 15.96 28.59 8.13
N THR A 256 15.41 28.66 9.35
CA THR A 256 15.79 27.75 10.45
C THR A 256 14.93 26.49 10.54
N GLN A 257 13.71 26.50 9.98
CA GLN A 257 12.72 25.44 10.17
C GLN A 257 12.30 24.72 8.88
N LYS A 258 12.84 25.13 7.72
CA LYS A 258 12.50 24.62 6.39
C LYS A 258 12.37 23.09 6.34
N THR A 259 13.39 22.37 6.82
CA THR A 259 13.43 20.91 6.77
C THR A 259 12.28 20.27 7.55
N ASP A 260 12.01 20.79 8.76
CA ASP A 260 10.97 20.25 9.64
C ASP A 260 9.56 20.56 9.11
N ILE A 261 9.36 21.76 8.56
CA ILE A 261 8.10 22.16 7.91
C ILE A 261 7.83 21.30 6.69
N LEU A 262 8.83 21.11 5.81
CA LEU A 262 8.66 20.27 4.63
C LEU A 262 8.36 18.82 4.99
N ALA A 263 9.04 18.27 6.01
CA ALA A 263 8.74 16.93 6.51
C ALA A 263 7.31 16.85 7.09
N HIS A 264 6.87 17.88 7.82
CA HIS A 264 5.52 17.98 8.37
C HIS A 264 4.45 18.05 7.27
N CYS A 265 4.62 18.94 6.29
CA CYS A 265 3.67 19.11 5.19
C CYS A 265 3.54 17.86 4.29
N ARG A 266 4.62 17.08 4.12
CA ARG A 266 4.53 15.77 3.43
C ARG A 266 3.66 14.77 4.20
N ARG A 267 3.74 14.77 5.54
CA ARG A 267 2.84 13.95 6.38
C ARG A 267 1.39 14.45 6.28
N GLU A 268 1.17 15.75 6.34
CA GLU A 268 -0.17 16.33 6.16
C GLU A 268 -0.74 15.96 4.78
N LEU A 269 0.07 15.95 3.72
CA LEU A 269 -0.35 15.56 2.37
C LEU A 269 -0.83 14.11 2.31
N MET A 270 -0.06 13.16 2.86
CA MET A 270 -0.46 11.75 2.93
C MET A 270 -1.83 11.59 3.59
N HIS A 271 -2.03 12.21 4.75
CA HIS A 271 -3.29 12.10 5.49
C HIS A 271 -4.42 12.92 4.86
N ALA A 272 -4.14 14.02 4.17
CA ALA A 272 -5.15 14.77 3.43
C ALA A 272 -5.64 14.00 2.20
N VAL A 273 -4.75 13.27 1.51
CA VAL A 273 -5.14 12.34 0.43
C VAL A 273 -6.03 11.22 0.98
N TRP A 274 -5.66 10.60 2.10
CA TRP A 274 -6.50 9.58 2.72
C TRP A 274 -7.85 10.12 3.19
N ARG A 275 -7.93 11.36 3.71
CA ARG A 275 -9.23 12.01 4.02
C ARG A 275 -10.06 12.23 2.76
N HIS A 276 -9.44 12.54 1.63
CA HIS A 276 -10.15 12.68 0.35
C HIS A 276 -10.68 11.35 -0.17
N ILE A 277 -9.91 10.27 -0.03
CA ILE A 277 -10.32 8.91 -0.41
C ILE A 277 -11.43 8.37 0.52
N LEU A 278 -11.31 8.65 1.82
CA LEU A 278 -12.29 8.31 2.87
C LEU A 278 -13.39 9.39 2.96
N ASP A 279 -13.99 9.69 1.80
CA ASP A 279 -15.04 10.69 1.65
C ASP A 279 -16.33 10.31 2.40
N ASP A 280 -17.31 11.22 2.43
CA ASP A 280 -18.56 10.98 3.16
C ASP A 280 -19.40 9.85 2.55
N ASP A 281 -19.30 9.64 1.23
CA ASP A 281 -19.94 8.50 0.55
C ASP A 281 -19.37 7.18 1.07
N PHE A 282 -18.04 7.07 1.19
CA PHE A 282 -17.38 5.91 1.77
C PHE A 282 -17.73 5.75 3.25
N MET A 283 -17.74 6.82 4.02
CA MET A 283 -18.10 6.75 5.44
C MET A 283 -19.54 6.27 5.64
N HIS A 284 -20.47 6.72 4.81
CA HIS A 284 -21.83 6.22 4.80
C HIS A 284 -21.87 4.71 4.48
N ALA A 285 -21.17 4.28 3.42
CA ALA A 285 -21.08 2.86 3.07
C ALA A 285 -20.38 2.02 4.15
N TYR A 286 -19.40 2.59 4.86
CA TYR A 286 -18.72 1.95 5.98
C TYR A 286 -19.70 1.75 7.15
N GLN A 287 -20.52 2.74 7.47
CA GLN A 287 -21.47 2.64 8.57
C GLN A 287 -22.67 1.73 8.25
N TYR A 288 -23.32 1.96 7.10
CA TYR A 288 -24.63 1.38 6.76
C TYR A 288 -24.60 0.33 5.64
N GLY A 289 -23.42 0.06 5.10
CA GLY A 289 -23.26 -0.77 3.92
C GLY A 289 -23.74 -0.06 2.65
N MET A 290 -23.43 -0.66 1.50
CA MET A 290 -23.91 -0.21 0.20
C MET A 290 -24.54 -1.38 -0.55
N VAL A 291 -25.68 -1.13 -1.21
CA VAL A 291 -26.36 -2.18 -1.99
C VAL A 291 -25.68 -2.33 -3.34
N ILE A 292 -25.21 -3.54 -3.64
CA ILE A 292 -24.51 -3.88 -4.87
C ILE A 292 -25.21 -5.06 -5.54
N MET A 293 -25.44 -4.96 -6.84
CA MET A 293 -25.73 -6.13 -7.68
C MET A 293 -24.41 -6.85 -7.94
N CYS A 294 -24.21 -7.99 -7.30
CA CYS A 294 -22.99 -8.78 -7.47
C CYS A 294 -22.99 -9.49 -8.83
N ARG A 295 -21.81 -9.95 -9.24
CA ARG A 295 -21.59 -10.67 -10.50
C ARG A 295 -22.51 -11.88 -10.68
N ASP A 296 -22.81 -12.60 -9.60
CA ASP A 296 -23.70 -13.77 -9.56
C ASP A 296 -25.20 -13.42 -9.71
N GLY A 297 -25.55 -12.15 -9.92
CA GLY A 297 -26.93 -11.68 -10.06
C GLY A 297 -27.66 -11.50 -8.73
N ILE A 298 -26.98 -11.68 -7.59
CA ILE A 298 -27.58 -11.52 -6.27
C ILE A 298 -27.29 -10.10 -5.76
N ARG A 299 -28.34 -9.42 -5.29
CA ARG A 299 -28.20 -8.12 -4.61
C ARG A 299 -27.79 -8.34 -3.16
N ARG A 300 -26.70 -7.71 -2.75
CA ARG A 300 -26.19 -7.79 -1.37
C ARG A 300 -25.98 -6.40 -0.80
N ARG A 301 -26.09 -6.29 0.53
CA ARG A 301 -25.62 -5.12 1.26
C ARG A 301 -24.17 -5.36 1.68
N VAL A 302 -23.27 -4.69 1.01
CA VAL A 302 -21.83 -4.86 1.15
C VAL A 302 -21.28 -3.83 2.13
N TYR A 303 -20.57 -4.28 3.16
CA TYR A 303 -19.94 -3.44 4.18
C TYR A 303 -18.42 -3.41 3.95
N PRO A 304 -17.85 -2.29 3.45
CA PRO A 304 -16.42 -2.15 3.24
C PRO A 304 -15.66 -2.11 4.58
N ARG A 305 -14.62 -2.91 4.75
CA ARG A 305 -13.84 -2.99 6.01
C ARG A 305 -12.36 -3.02 5.73
N LEU A 306 -11.62 -2.11 6.34
CA LEU A 306 -10.15 -2.08 6.24
C LEU A 306 -9.56 -3.17 7.13
N PHE A 307 -8.79 -4.06 6.52
CA PHE A 307 -8.10 -5.14 7.26
C PHE A 307 -6.59 -4.97 7.27
N SER A 308 -5.99 -4.56 6.16
CA SER A 308 -4.54 -4.45 6.08
C SER A 308 -4.09 -3.29 5.21
N TYR A 309 -2.93 -2.77 5.56
CA TYR A 309 -2.16 -1.82 4.77
C TYR A 309 -0.69 -2.26 4.82
N SER A 310 -0.16 -2.66 3.67
CA SER A 310 1.26 -2.97 3.51
C SER A 310 1.99 -1.84 2.79
N ALA A 311 3.19 -1.52 3.26
CA ALA A 311 4.09 -0.57 2.62
C ALA A 311 5.50 -0.80 3.16
N ASP A 312 6.49 -0.13 2.58
CA ASP A 312 7.85 -0.10 3.12
C ASP A 312 7.94 0.69 4.45
N TYR A 313 9.09 0.66 5.11
CA TYR A 313 9.23 1.31 6.43
C TYR A 313 9.05 2.84 6.39
N PRO A 314 9.73 3.60 5.50
CA PRO A 314 9.49 5.04 5.37
C PRO A 314 8.02 5.41 5.16
N GLU A 315 7.30 4.62 4.37
CA GLU A 315 5.89 4.86 4.12
C GLU A 315 5.00 4.47 5.31
N LYS A 316 5.26 3.33 5.96
CA LYS A 316 4.62 2.95 7.23
C LYS A 316 4.77 4.03 8.29
N VAL A 317 5.92 4.71 8.34
CA VAL A 317 6.17 5.82 9.27
C VAL A 317 5.21 6.99 9.00
N LEU A 318 4.90 7.29 7.73
CA LEU A 318 3.92 8.31 7.35
C LEU A 318 2.50 7.87 7.71
N LEU A 319 2.13 6.63 7.37
CA LEU A 319 0.82 6.05 7.65
C LEU A 319 0.54 5.92 9.15
N ALA A 320 1.54 5.53 9.95
CA ALA A 320 1.46 5.40 11.40
C ALA A 320 1.59 6.74 12.15
N THR A 321 1.90 7.85 11.45
CA THR A 321 2.17 9.15 12.07
C THR A 321 3.26 9.10 13.15
N ILE A 322 4.37 8.43 12.83
CA ILE A 322 5.55 8.34 13.72
C ILE A 322 6.78 8.98 13.06
N ARG A 323 7.88 8.99 13.80
CA ARG A 323 9.19 9.47 13.34
C ARG A 323 10.01 8.35 12.76
N ASP A 324 10.61 8.63 11.61
CA ASP A 324 11.59 7.75 10.98
C ASP A 324 12.73 7.47 11.97
N LYS A 325 12.96 6.19 12.27
CA LYS A 325 14.00 5.71 13.20
C LYS A 325 13.99 6.43 14.57
N GLY A 326 12.81 6.80 15.07
CA GLY A 326 12.60 7.44 16.37
C GLY A 326 12.96 6.57 17.58
N LEU A 327 12.68 7.05 18.79
CA LEU A 327 12.98 6.33 20.04
C LEU A 327 12.24 4.99 20.14
N CYS A 328 11.01 4.94 19.67
CA CYS A 328 10.20 3.74 19.43
C CYS A 328 9.94 3.64 17.92
N PRO A 329 10.77 2.94 17.13
CA PRO A 329 10.71 2.98 15.67
C PRO A 329 9.61 2.10 15.07
N CYS A 330 9.02 1.18 15.85
CA CYS A 330 8.00 0.25 15.35
C CYS A 330 6.63 0.96 15.17
N PRO A 331 5.95 0.74 14.04
CA PRO A 331 4.59 1.27 13.82
C PRO A 331 3.52 0.56 14.65
N ARG A 332 3.79 -0.64 15.16
CA ARG A 332 2.81 -1.48 15.90
C ARG A 332 2.97 -1.47 17.41
N CYS A 333 4.16 -1.16 17.93
CA CYS A 333 4.45 -1.18 19.36
C CYS A 333 5.43 -0.08 19.77
N LEU A 334 5.58 0.12 21.08
CA LEU A 334 6.48 1.10 21.68
C LEU A 334 7.85 0.51 22.06
N ALA A 335 8.26 -0.60 21.44
CA ALA A 335 9.58 -1.20 21.67
C ALA A 335 10.69 -0.16 21.41
N PRO A 336 11.61 0.07 22.37
CA PRO A 336 12.60 1.12 22.25
C PRO A 336 13.73 0.72 21.29
N LYS A 337 14.27 1.70 20.56
CA LYS A 337 15.28 1.51 19.51
C LYS A 337 16.56 0.83 20.01
N ASN A 338 16.94 1.11 21.25
CA ASN A 338 18.12 0.52 21.89
C ASN A 338 17.91 -0.92 22.37
N LYS A 339 16.73 -1.52 22.10
CA LYS A 339 16.41 -2.93 22.37
C LYS A 339 16.05 -3.71 21.11
N VAL A 340 16.24 -3.12 19.93
CA VAL A 340 15.91 -3.77 18.65
C VAL A 340 16.79 -5.00 18.41
N ASP A 341 18.01 -5.01 18.95
CA ASP A 341 18.93 -6.15 19.00
C ASP A 341 18.37 -7.36 19.78
N CYS A 342 17.41 -7.14 20.68
CA CYS A 342 16.73 -8.19 21.44
C CYS A 342 15.52 -8.78 20.69
N MET A 343 15.28 -8.39 19.44
CA MET A 343 14.14 -8.85 18.65
C MET A 343 14.03 -10.37 18.60
N GLY A 344 12.82 -10.90 18.84
CA GLY A 344 12.53 -12.34 18.80
C GLY A 344 12.79 -13.07 20.13
N GLN A 345 13.40 -12.42 21.12
CA GLN A 345 13.50 -12.97 22.47
C GLN A 345 12.13 -13.04 23.16
N VAL A 346 11.94 -13.96 24.11
CA VAL A 346 10.69 -14.13 24.87
C VAL A 346 10.24 -12.81 25.51
N ASN A 347 11.18 -12.04 26.06
CA ASN A 347 10.87 -10.74 26.67
C ASN A 347 10.49 -9.68 25.64
N ASP A 348 11.12 -9.65 24.46
CA ASP A 348 10.72 -8.76 23.35
C ASP A 348 9.30 -9.08 22.87
N LEU A 349 8.97 -10.36 22.67
CA LEU A 349 7.62 -10.78 22.27
C LEU A 349 6.55 -10.32 23.28
N LYS A 350 6.80 -10.52 24.58
CA LYS A 350 5.91 -10.02 25.64
C LYS A 350 5.83 -8.49 25.65
N GLN A 351 6.95 -7.80 25.43
CA GLN A 351 7.00 -6.34 25.41
C GLN A 351 6.19 -5.76 24.25
N ARG A 352 6.24 -6.38 23.06
CA ARG A 352 5.47 -5.94 21.88
C ARG A 352 3.96 -6.05 22.09
N GLN A 353 3.52 -7.11 22.77
CA GLN A 353 2.12 -7.32 23.11
C GLN A 353 1.64 -6.34 24.19
N SER A 354 2.39 -6.23 25.29
CA SER A 354 2.03 -5.35 26.42
C SER A 354 2.17 -3.86 26.12
N ASN A 355 3.03 -3.48 25.17
CA ASN A 355 3.25 -2.10 24.75
C ASN A 355 2.82 -1.88 23.30
N ALA A 356 1.66 -2.43 22.93
CA ALA A 356 1.01 -2.10 21.67
C ALA A 356 0.84 -0.56 21.55
N ARG A 357 1.04 -0.04 20.35
CA ARG A 357 0.96 1.40 20.11
C ARG A 357 -0.51 1.80 19.98
N ASN A 358 -0.90 2.78 20.79
CA ASN A 358 -2.18 3.49 20.63
C ASN A 358 -1.92 4.88 20.04
N TYR A 359 -2.84 5.34 19.20
CA TYR A 359 -2.80 6.67 18.63
C TYR A 359 -3.03 7.74 19.70
N ALA A 360 -2.01 8.56 19.96
CA ALA A 360 -2.04 9.57 21.01
C ALA A 360 -2.78 10.85 20.57
N ARG A 361 -4.07 10.73 20.26
CA ARG A 361 -4.93 11.81 19.71
C ARG A 361 -4.81 13.11 20.48
N GLU A 362 -5.01 13.09 21.80
CA GLU A 362 -4.99 14.28 22.65
C GLU A 362 -3.63 15.01 22.61
N LEU A 363 -2.53 14.25 22.60
CA LEU A 363 -1.18 14.81 22.51
C LEU A 363 -0.93 15.43 21.13
N VAL A 364 -1.39 14.77 20.07
CA VAL A 364 -1.31 15.28 18.69
C VAL A 364 -2.12 16.57 18.57
N ASP A 365 -3.37 16.60 19.04
CA ASP A 365 -4.23 17.77 18.94
C ASP A 365 -3.68 18.97 19.73
N THR A 366 -3.19 18.72 20.95
CA THR A 366 -2.55 19.75 21.79
C THR A 366 -1.30 20.32 21.12
N THR A 367 -0.41 19.48 20.60
CA THR A 367 0.81 19.96 19.95
C THR A 367 0.54 20.62 18.60
N ARG A 368 -0.51 20.20 17.88
CA ARG A 368 -1.00 20.90 16.69
C ARG A 368 -1.52 22.29 17.03
N ASP A 369 -2.26 22.44 18.12
CA ASP A 369 -2.70 23.76 18.59
C ASP A 369 -1.51 24.69 18.86
N TRP A 370 -0.46 24.18 19.51
CA TRP A 370 0.77 24.95 19.73
C TRP A 370 1.45 25.38 18.43
N ILE A 371 1.50 24.48 17.44
CA ILE A 371 2.17 24.75 16.15
C ILE A 371 1.35 25.74 15.32
N TYR A 372 0.07 25.45 15.11
CA TYR A 372 -0.77 26.18 14.18
C TYR A 372 -1.39 27.44 14.78
N ARG A 373 -1.76 27.44 16.07
CA ARG A 373 -2.35 28.62 16.72
C ARG A 373 -1.32 29.45 17.48
N LEU A 374 -0.38 28.82 18.19
CA LEU A 374 0.60 29.53 19.03
C LEU A 374 1.93 29.82 18.32
N GLY A 375 2.14 29.32 17.11
CA GLY A 375 3.34 29.58 16.31
C GLY A 375 4.59 28.84 16.78
N TYR A 376 4.44 27.74 17.53
CA TYR A 376 5.56 26.92 17.97
C TYR A 376 6.19 26.22 16.76
N GLY A 377 7.52 26.06 16.80
CA GLY A 377 8.20 25.24 15.81
C GLY A 377 7.78 23.77 15.91
N VAL A 378 7.65 23.09 14.78
CA VAL A 378 7.25 21.66 14.70
C VAL A 378 8.15 20.76 15.56
N ARG A 379 9.43 21.11 15.70
CA ARG A 379 10.42 20.43 16.56
C ARG A 379 10.90 21.28 17.73
N SER A 380 10.09 22.24 18.17
CA SER A 380 10.37 23.01 19.38
C SER A 380 10.49 22.09 20.60
N ALA A 381 11.25 22.52 21.61
CA ALA A 381 11.46 21.75 22.83
C ALA A 381 10.14 21.32 23.50
N ALA A 382 9.12 22.19 23.51
CA ALA A 382 7.81 21.88 24.04
C ALA A 382 7.12 20.73 23.28
N VAL A 383 7.07 20.79 21.95
CA VAL A 383 6.48 19.72 21.11
C VAL A 383 7.28 18.41 21.24
N GLU A 384 8.60 18.53 21.26
CA GLU A 384 9.51 17.39 21.41
C GLU A 384 9.30 16.67 22.76
N THR A 385 9.14 17.39 23.86
CA THR A 385 8.85 16.81 25.18
C THR A 385 7.59 15.94 25.17
N MET A 386 6.55 16.35 24.43
CA MET A 386 5.27 15.62 24.38
C MET A 386 5.33 14.37 23.50
N LEU A 387 5.92 14.47 22.30
CA LEU A 387 5.76 13.44 21.26
C LEU A 387 7.00 12.54 21.06
N LYS A 388 8.19 13.00 21.43
CA LYS A 388 9.43 12.24 21.24
C LYS A 388 9.45 10.90 21.99
N PRO A 389 8.94 10.77 23.24
CA PRO A 389 9.02 9.52 23.99
C PRO A 389 8.41 8.33 23.26
N THR A 390 7.33 8.54 22.50
CA THR A 390 6.63 7.50 21.72
C THR A 390 6.99 7.53 20.24
N SER A 391 7.92 8.39 19.80
CA SER A 391 8.16 8.72 18.39
C SER A 391 6.97 9.29 17.63
N SER A 392 5.94 9.80 18.29
CA SER A 392 4.80 10.42 17.59
C SER A 392 5.22 11.70 16.86
N VAL A 393 4.41 12.11 15.88
CA VAL A 393 4.52 13.40 15.17
C VAL A 393 3.22 14.19 15.29
N PRO A 394 3.24 15.53 15.17
CA PRO A 394 2.06 16.36 15.33
C PRO A 394 1.13 16.32 14.10
N THR A 395 0.88 15.15 13.53
CA THR A 395 0.01 14.94 12.36
C THR A 395 -1.22 14.13 12.76
N GLN A 396 -2.39 14.66 12.40
CA GLN A 396 -3.66 13.96 12.59
C GLN A 396 -3.79 12.79 11.60
N ASN A 397 -4.13 11.60 12.11
CA ASN A 397 -4.17 10.38 11.32
C ASN A 397 -5.56 10.15 10.71
N ALA A 398 -5.64 10.11 9.38
CA ALA A 398 -6.91 9.99 8.67
C ALA A 398 -7.72 8.74 9.04
N PHE A 399 -7.07 7.59 9.27
CA PHE A 399 -7.74 6.34 9.64
C PHE A 399 -8.30 6.39 11.05
N ALA A 400 -7.53 6.94 12.00
CA ALA A 400 -8.00 7.14 13.35
C ALA A 400 -9.15 8.16 13.38
N ASP A 401 -9.03 9.26 12.63
CA ASP A 401 -10.03 10.35 12.59
C ASP A 401 -11.35 9.90 11.96
N ARG A 402 -11.29 9.27 10.78
CA ARG A 402 -12.49 8.96 9.98
C ARG A 402 -13.10 7.63 10.38
N LEU A 403 -12.29 6.61 10.61
CA LEU A 403 -12.76 5.23 10.82
C LEU A 403 -12.73 4.78 12.28
N ASN A 404 -12.15 5.59 13.18
CA ASN A 404 -11.86 5.19 14.56
C ASN A 404 -11.02 3.90 14.64
N ILE A 405 -10.10 3.73 13.69
CA ILE A 405 -9.18 2.58 13.63
C ILE A 405 -7.81 3.01 14.17
N GLU A 406 -7.27 2.21 15.08
CA GLU A 406 -5.88 2.36 15.51
C GLU A 406 -4.93 2.08 14.33
N PRO A 407 -4.07 3.03 13.92
CA PRO A 407 -3.18 2.85 12.77
C PRO A 407 -2.28 1.61 12.89
N ALA A 408 -1.89 1.27 14.12
CA ALA A 408 -1.09 0.07 14.41
C ALA A 408 -1.79 -1.24 14.04
N ASN A 409 -3.13 -1.27 13.98
CA ASN A 409 -3.91 -2.49 13.75
C ASN A 409 -4.02 -2.87 12.28
N ILE A 410 -3.89 -1.90 11.36
CA ILE A 410 -3.97 -2.18 9.92
C ILE A 410 -2.60 -2.40 9.29
N LEU A 411 -1.51 -1.94 9.90
CA LEU A 411 -0.18 -2.02 9.30
C LEU A 411 0.41 -3.42 9.41
N VAL A 412 0.67 -4.05 8.25
CA VAL A 412 1.20 -5.41 8.16
C VAL A 412 2.65 -5.42 7.67
N VAL A 413 3.38 -6.52 7.94
CA VAL A 413 4.77 -6.69 7.50
C VAL A 413 4.81 -6.81 5.98
N ASP A 414 5.72 -6.07 5.35
CA ASP A 414 5.98 -6.21 3.92
C ASP A 414 7.20 -7.12 3.76
N LEU A 415 6.96 -8.41 3.53
CA LEU A 415 8.05 -9.39 3.48
C LEU A 415 9.04 -9.09 2.35
N MET A 416 8.58 -8.56 1.22
CA MET A 416 9.46 -8.28 0.09
C MET A 416 10.42 -7.13 0.43
N HIS A 417 9.90 -6.00 0.90
CA HIS A 417 10.73 -4.83 1.21
C HIS A 417 11.48 -4.95 2.54
N GLU A 418 10.84 -5.50 3.57
CA GLU A 418 11.42 -5.56 4.93
C GLU A 418 12.31 -6.79 5.13
N PHE A 419 12.05 -7.90 4.43
CA PHE A 419 12.86 -9.12 4.57
C PHE A 419 13.69 -9.40 3.31
N GLU A 420 13.09 -9.68 2.17
CA GLU A 420 13.80 -10.23 1.00
C GLU A 420 14.80 -9.24 0.38
N LEU A 421 14.34 -8.05 -0.02
CA LEU A 421 15.17 -7.03 -0.67
C LEU A 421 16.04 -6.27 0.33
N GLY A 422 15.52 -6.04 1.54
CA GLY A 422 16.19 -5.26 2.59
C GLY A 422 17.17 -6.11 3.41
N VAL A 423 16.63 -6.93 4.31
CA VAL A 423 17.41 -7.59 5.38
C VAL A 423 18.18 -8.80 4.88
N TRP A 424 17.54 -9.68 4.10
CA TRP A 424 18.16 -10.91 3.60
C TRP A 424 19.35 -10.59 2.70
N LYS A 425 19.21 -9.65 1.76
CA LYS A 425 20.32 -9.20 0.93
C LYS A 425 21.50 -8.69 1.75
N ALA A 426 21.25 -7.88 2.79
CA ALA A 426 22.28 -7.36 3.67
C ALA A 426 22.94 -8.47 4.53
N LEU A 427 22.13 -9.35 5.11
CA LEU A 427 22.58 -10.49 5.90
C LEU A 427 23.41 -11.45 5.05
N PHE A 428 22.91 -11.83 3.89
CA PHE A 428 23.61 -12.69 2.94
C PHE A 428 24.96 -12.10 2.53
N THR A 429 24.99 -10.80 2.19
CA THR A 429 26.25 -10.09 1.90
C THR A 429 27.21 -10.13 3.09
N HIS A 430 26.70 -9.97 4.31
CA HIS A 430 27.51 -10.04 5.52
C HIS A 430 28.05 -11.45 5.79
N LEU A 431 27.22 -12.48 5.62
CA LEU A 431 27.62 -13.88 5.74
C LEU A 431 28.73 -14.22 4.72
N VAL A 432 28.58 -13.83 3.46
CA VAL A 432 29.63 -14.00 2.43
C VAL A 432 30.95 -13.32 2.86
N ARG A 433 30.88 -12.11 3.42
CA ARG A 433 32.08 -11.42 3.95
C ARG A 433 32.72 -12.16 5.12
N LEU A 434 31.93 -12.77 6.02
CA LEU A 434 32.45 -13.59 7.11
C LEU A 434 33.13 -14.86 6.59
N LEU A 435 32.58 -15.50 5.56
CA LEU A 435 33.19 -16.68 4.93
C LEU A 435 34.53 -16.33 4.28
N TYR A 436 34.63 -15.21 3.56
CA TYR A 436 35.91 -14.72 3.05
C TYR A 436 36.90 -14.32 4.16
N ALA A 437 36.42 -13.80 5.28
CA ALA A 437 37.28 -13.47 6.42
C ALA A 437 37.84 -14.73 7.11
N ALA A 438 37.04 -15.79 7.19
CA ALA A 438 37.45 -17.08 7.74
C ALA A 438 38.40 -17.84 6.80
N GLU A 439 38.13 -17.81 5.49
CA GLU A 439 38.96 -18.42 4.46
C GLU A 439 39.18 -17.46 3.27
N PRO A 440 40.31 -16.74 3.21
CA PRO A 440 40.57 -15.68 2.23
C PRO A 440 40.52 -16.11 0.77
N HIS A 441 40.72 -17.40 0.49
CA HIS A 441 40.68 -17.97 -0.85
C HIS A 441 39.27 -18.31 -1.34
N GLY A 442 38.23 -18.13 -0.51
CA GLY A 442 36.84 -18.26 -0.93
C GLY A 442 36.31 -19.70 -1.00
N SER A 443 37.07 -20.71 -0.59
CA SER A 443 36.62 -22.12 -0.63
C SER A 443 35.36 -22.36 0.21
N LEU A 444 35.18 -21.62 1.31
CA LEU A 444 33.96 -21.67 2.12
C LEU A 444 32.75 -21.02 1.43
N VAL A 445 32.99 -20.03 0.56
CA VAL A 445 31.93 -19.41 -0.25
C VAL A 445 31.54 -20.34 -1.39
N GLU A 446 32.50 -20.98 -2.05
CA GLU A 446 32.24 -22.00 -3.08
C GLU A 446 31.40 -23.15 -2.51
N LYS A 447 31.78 -23.69 -1.36
CA LYS A 447 31.01 -24.73 -0.65
C LYS A 447 29.61 -24.27 -0.23
N PHE A 448 29.45 -22.99 0.09
CA PHE A 448 28.15 -22.43 0.43
C PHE A 448 27.25 -22.22 -0.80
N ASP A 449 27.83 -22.04 -1.99
CA ASP A 449 27.12 -21.88 -3.26
C ASP A 449 26.80 -23.23 -3.95
N GLU A 450 27.38 -24.34 -3.49
CA GLU A 450 27.03 -25.69 -3.94
C GLU A 450 25.53 -25.98 -3.66
N ARG A 451 24.78 -26.24 -4.74
CA ARG A 451 23.32 -26.51 -4.71
C ARG A 451 22.99 -27.99 -4.57
#